data_AF-A0A0B1SI73-F1
#
_entry.id   AF-A0A0B1SI73-F1
#
_cell.length_a   1.000
_cell.length_b   1.000
_cell.length_c   1.000
_cell.angle_alpha   90.00
_cell.angle_beta   90.00
_cell.angle_gamma   90.00
#
_symmetry.space_group_name_H-M   'P 1'
#
loop_
_entity.id
_entity.type
_entity.pdbx_description
1 polymer ?
#
loop_
_entity_poly.entity_id
_entity_poly.type
_entity_poly.pdbx_seq_one_letter_code
_entity_poly.pdbx_strand_id
1 'polypeptide(L)'
;MFFALCFVLTLSFAAAVPMHRQQDEYEGTNRRISLDKLLDTKTSFTRAALDYYISILDDYKDYVPKEVQAVFDGLSDRAKNEIVAGANDIEAGRIKIPNNPQKIIDYVAKRSPELGDNIDKAMDMLMTNLNKVRPETKAGFNVWWKKIFEAISVPRDQLANCIARLIADFKAAYDKGPAFMKNDVAKAWPEAYNLLESDFASKFAAAAKKFADGGLTMDIHMLGADADYPPKAPKIKINDRQPYDAIPLNFD
;
A
#
# COMPACT_ATOMS: atom_id res chain seq x y z
N MET A 1 9.60 -2.97 2.26
CA MET A 1 9.22 -3.62 0.99
C MET A 1 8.12 -4.69 1.05
N PHE A 2 7.80 -5.43 2.11
CA PHE A 2 6.36 -5.59 2.38
C PHE A 2 5.83 -4.25 2.84
N PHE A 3 6.66 -3.41 3.45
CA PHE A 3 6.49 -1.97 3.54
C PHE A 3 6.51 -1.20 2.21
N ALA A 4 6.96 -1.75 1.07
CA ALA A 4 7.00 -1.04 -0.22
C ALA A 4 6.07 -1.69 -1.22
N LEU A 5 5.76 -2.99 -1.08
CA LEU A 5 4.53 -3.58 -1.58
C LEU A 5 3.40 -2.94 -0.83
N CYS A 6 3.45 -2.74 0.49
CA CYS A 6 2.45 -2.01 1.20
C CYS A 6 2.59 -0.55 0.88
N PHE A 7 3.64 0.23 1.11
CA PHE A 7 3.70 1.64 0.65
C PHE A 7 3.44 1.84 -0.87
N VAL A 8 3.63 0.88 -1.78
CA VAL A 8 3.12 0.93 -3.16
C VAL A 8 1.69 0.43 -3.26
N LEU A 9 1.25 -0.60 -2.53
CA LEU A 9 -0.13 -1.10 -2.37
C LEU A 9 -0.94 -0.21 -1.43
N THR A 10 -0.41 0.74 -0.70
CA THR A 10 -1.03 1.61 0.31
C THR A 10 -0.66 3.03 0.01
N LEU A 11 0.22 3.31 -0.94
CA LEU A 11 -0.01 4.38 -1.89
C LEU A 11 -0.84 3.92 -3.09
N SER A 12 -1.12 2.63 -3.34
CA SER A 12 -2.07 2.20 -4.39
C SER A 12 -3.48 2.01 -3.80
N PHE A 13 -3.64 1.31 -2.68
CA PHE A 13 -4.90 1.22 -1.91
C PHE A 13 -5.23 2.53 -1.21
N ALA A 14 -4.21 3.31 -0.86
CA ALA A 14 -4.34 4.72 -0.56
C ALA A 14 -3.79 5.55 -1.73
N ALA A 15 -4.18 5.18 -2.96
CA ALA A 15 -4.34 6.15 -4.03
C ALA A 15 -5.56 5.96 -4.96
N ALA A 16 -6.75 5.85 -4.37
CA ALA A 16 -8.05 5.75 -5.01
C ALA A 16 -9.14 6.87 -4.90
N VAL A 17 -9.00 8.13 -5.35
CA VAL A 17 -10.15 9.08 -5.22
C VAL A 17 -11.19 8.78 -6.31
N PRO A 18 -12.50 8.82 -6.02
CA PRO A 18 -13.55 8.68 -7.01
C PRO A 18 -13.46 9.69 -8.16
N MET A 19 -13.90 9.26 -9.34
CA MET A 19 -14.46 10.18 -10.33
C MET A 19 -15.60 10.96 -9.67
N HIS A 20 -15.45 12.28 -9.59
CA HIS A 20 -16.50 13.26 -9.32
C HIS A 20 -17.30 13.11 -8.02
N ARG A 21 -16.94 13.95 -7.04
CA ARG A 21 -17.72 14.29 -5.85
C ARG A 21 -18.97 15.13 -6.18
N GLN A 22 -19.79 14.71 -7.14
CA GLN A 22 -21.04 15.42 -7.42
C GLN A 22 -22.26 14.55 -7.76
N GLN A 23 -22.21 13.21 -7.64
CA GLN A 23 -23.44 12.43 -7.93
C GLN A 23 -23.76 11.17 -7.11
N ASP A 24 -22.87 10.64 -6.25
CA ASP A 24 -23.20 9.43 -5.47
C ASP A 24 -23.47 9.71 -3.99
N GLU A 25 -24.34 10.69 -3.72
CA GLU A 25 -24.94 10.88 -2.41
C GLU A 25 -26.12 9.89 -2.16
N TYR A 26 -26.33 8.90 -3.04
CA TYR A 26 -27.55 8.07 -3.02
C TYR A 26 -27.44 6.56 -3.32
N GLU A 27 -26.26 5.91 -3.26
CA GLU A 27 -26.18 4.43 -3.19
C GLU A 27 -25.16 3.95 -2.14
N GLY A 28 -25.57 4.03 -0.87
CA GLY A 28 -24.72 3.76 0.31
C GLY A 28 -24.43 2.29 0.62
N THR A 29 -23.72 1.57 -0.26
CA THR A 29 -23.19 0.24 0.13
C THR A 29 -21.78 -0.11 -0.37
N ASN A 30 -21.25 0.56 -1.41
CA ASN A 30 -19.94 0.21 -1.97
C ASN A 30 -19.07 1.44 -2.25
N ARG A 31 -17.82 1.42 -1.78
CA ARG A 31 -16.78 2.41 -2.10
C ARG A 31 -15.84 1.81 -3.14
N ARG A 32 -15.78 2.40 -4.33
CA ARG A 32 -14.81 1.99 -5.36
C ARG A 32 -13.40 2.46 -4.98
N ILE A 33 -12.45 1.53 -4.98
CA ILE A 33 -11.02 1.78 -4.77
C ILE A 33 -10.28 1.56 -6.11
N SER A 34 -9.58 2.58 -6.64
CA SER A 34 -8.96 2.65 -7.98
C SER A 34 -7.48 3.10 -7.90
N LEU A 35 -6.64 2.82 -8.90
CA LEU A 35 -5.24 3.30 -8.96
C LEU A 35 -5.01 4.41 -9.99
N ASP A 36 -6.05 4.82 -10.71
CA ASP A 36 -5.99 5.80 -11.78
C ASP A 36 -5.28 7.08 -11.36
N LYS A 37 -5.65 7.74 -10.26
CA LYS A 37 -5.03 9.04 -9.90
C LYS A 37 -3.59 8.97 -9.41
N LEU A 38 -3.06 7.78 -9.12
CA LEU A 38 -1.64 7.58 -8.80
C LEU A 38 -0.81 7.29 -10.03
N LEU A 39 -1.37 6.50 -10.92
CA LEU A 39 -0.67 5.91 -12.05
C LEU A 39 -1.01 6.61 -13.36
N ASP A 40 -2.00 7.51 -13.37
CA ASP A 40 -2.33 8.38 -14.47
C ASP A 40 -1.29 9.48 -14.56
N THR A 41 -0.34 9.23 -15.44
CA THR A 41 0.73 10.15 -15.80
C THR A 41 0.28 11.52 -16.34
N LYS A 42 -1.02 11.71 -16.56
CA LYS A 42 -1.62 12.95 -17.08
C LYS A 42 -2.14 13.88 -15.99
N THR A 43 -2.21 13.44 -14.73
CA THR A 43 -2.77 14.26 -13.64
C THR A 43 -1.81 14.36 -12.46
N SER A 44 -1.57 15.59 -12.00
CA SER A 44 -0.76 15.82 -10.79
C SER A 44 -1.41 15.24 -9.54
N PHE A 45 -0.62 14.62 -8.69
CA PHE A 45 -1.03 14.18 -7.36
C PHE A 45 -1.35 15.39 -6.46
N THR A 46 -2.44 15.33 -5.68
CA THR A 46 -2.92 16.47 -4.88
C THR A 46 -3.03 16.16 -3.39
N ARG A 47 -3.06 17.21 -2.57
CA ARG A 47 -3.29 17.10 -1.12
C ARG A 47 -4.62 16.40 -0.78
N ALA A 48 -5.68 16.75 -1.50
CA ALA A 48 -6.99 16.14 -1.33
C ALA A 48 -6.97 14.65 -1.68
N ALA A 49 -6.18 14.26 -2.68
CA ALA A 49 -5.97 12.85 -3.00
C ALA A 49 -5.31 12.14 -1.81
N LEU A 50 -4.19 12.66 -1.32
CA LEU A 50 -3.49 12.12 -0.16
C LEU A 50 -4.37 12.00 1.11
N ASP A 51 -5.19 13.00 1.43
CA ASP A 51 -6.06 12.92 2.62
C ASP A 51 -7.17 11.87 2.47
N TYR A 52 -7.76 11.77 1.28
CA TYR A 52 -8.75 10.72 1.01
C TYR A 52 -8.13 9.31 1.12
N TYR A 53 -6.85 9.20 0.81
CA TYR A 53 -6.10 7.96 0.92
C TYR A 53 -5.86 7.56 2.35
N ILE A 54 -5.35 8.48 3.15
CA ILE A 54 -5.19 8.27 4.58
C ILE A 54 -6.55 7.86 5.19
N SER A 55 -7.67 8.48 4.77
CA SER A 55 -8.99 8.08 5.28
C SER A 55 -9.41 6.66 4.88
N ILE A 56 -9.08 6.17 3.68
CA ILE A 56 -9.27 4.73 3.35
C ILE A 56 -8.48 3.86 4.32
N LEU A 57 -7.21 4.21 4.58
CA LEU A 57 -6.39 3.40 5.47
C LEU A 57 -6.97 3.32 6.87
N ASP A 58 -7.54 4.42 7.36
CA ASP A 58 -8.21 4.49 8.65
C ASP A 58 -9.53 3.70 8.68
N ASP A 59 -10.35 3.84 7.64
CA ASP A 59 -11.65 3.16 7.51
C ASP A 59 -11.46 1.63 7.43
N TYR A 60 -10.42 1.17 6.73
CA TYR A 60 -10.11 -0.24 6.52
C TYR A 60 -8.94 -0.75 7.37
N LYS A 61 -8.65 -0.11 8.52
CA LYS A 61 -7.46 -0.44 9.34
C LYS A 61 -7.27 -1.91 9.71
N ASP A 62 -8.35 -2.69 9.86
CA ASP A 62 -8.28 -4.13 10.15
C ASP A 62 -7.83 -4.98 8.93
N TYR A 63 -7.63 -4.32 7.78
CA TYR A 63 -7.15 -4.84 6.50
C TYR A 63 -5.85 -4.17 6.04
N VAL A 64 -5.32 -3.21 6.80
CA VAL A 64 -4.10 -2.46 6.49
C VAL A 64 -3.00 -2.88 7.46
N PRO A 65 -1.87 -3.47 7.02
CA PRO A 65 -0.79 -3.86 7.92
C PRO A 65 -0.31 -2.71 8.82
N LYS A 66 -0.02 -2.98 10.09
CA LYS A 66 0.35 -1.92 11.06
C LYS A 66 1.57 -1.12 10.63
N GLU A 67 2.51 -1.75 9.95
CA GLU A 67 3.69 -1.10 9.39
C GLU A 67 3.31 0.00 8.41
N VAL A 68 2.20 -0.15 7.71
CA VAL A 68 1.67 0.89 6.81
C VAL A 68 1.04 2.01 7.59
N GLN A 69 0.21 1.65 8.57
CA GLN A 69 -0.48 2.64 9.38
C GLN A 69 0.55 3.58 10.00
N ALA A 70 1.65 3.01 10.52
CA ALA A 70 2.77 3.75 11.09
C ALA A 70 3.44 4.76 10.14
N VAL A 71 3.39 4.56 8.82
CA VAL A 71 3.92 5.53 7.84
C VAL A 71 3.18 6.85 7.90
N PHE A 72 1.85 6.75 7.91
CA PHE A 72 0.95 7.87 7.74
C PHE A 72 0.42 8.38 9.08
N ASP A 73 0.78 7.71 10.17
CA ASP A 73 0.42 8.04 11.53
C ASP A 73 0.95 9.43 11.90
N GLY A 74 0.06 10.26 12.45
CA GLY A 74 0.43 11.57 13.00
C GLY A 74 1.05 12.58 12.03
N LEU A 75 1.04 12.36 10.71
CA LEU A 75 1.69 13.28 9.77
C LEU A 75 1.10 14.70 9.83
N SER A 76 1.97 15.70 9.98
CA SER A 76 1.56 17.11 9.92
C SER A 76 1.11 17.50 8.51
N ASP A 77 0.34 18.59 8.40
CA ASP A 77 -0.01 19.16 7.08
C ASP A 77 1.22 19.52 6.25
N ARG A 78 2.29 19.95 6.92
CA ARG A 78 3.58 20.21 6.26
C ARG A 78 4.16 18.94 5.67
N ALA A 79 4.27 17.86 6.44
CA ALA A 79 4.79 16.59 5.95
C ALA A 79 3.96 16.05 4.78
N LYS A 80 2.63 16.13 4.89
CA LYS A 80 1.73 15.72 3.81
C LYS A 80 1.86 16.59 2.56
N ASN A 81 2.08 17.90 2.67
CA ASN A 81 2.40 18.76 1.54
C ASN A 81 3.74 18.38 0.87
N GLU A 82 4.75 18.00 1.66
CA GLU A 82 6.04 17.54 1.14
C GLU A 82 5.95 16.21 0.39
N ILE A 83 5.09 15.29 0.85
CA ILE A 83 4.78 14.05 0.14
C ILE A 83 4.22 14.37 -1.25
N VAL A 84 3.23 15.27 -1.30
CA VAL A 84 2.58 15.66 -2.56
C VAL A 84 3.58 16.33 -3.50
N ALA A 85 4.38 17.26 -2.99
CA ALA A 85 5.38 17.94 -3.78
C ALA A 85 6.47 16.96 -4.29
N GLY A 86 6.93 16.04 -3.45
CA GLY A 86 7.89 15.00 -3.82
C GLY A 86 7.36 14.07 -4.91
N ALA A 87 6.12 13.60 -4.79
CA ALA A 87 5.47 12.77 -5.80
C ALA A 87 5.37 13.49 -7.16
N ASN A 88 4.97 14.77 -7.15
CA ASN A 88 4.87 15.58 -8.36
C ASN A 88 6.25 15.90 -8.98
N ASP A 89 7.29 16.11 -8.17
CA ASP A 89 8.65 16.35 -8.67
C ASP A 89 9.24 15.10 -9.35
N ILE A 90 8.96 13.92 -8.79
CA ILE A 90 9.27 12.62 -9.39
C ILE A 90 8.51 12.46 -10.70
N GLU A 91 7.21 12.72 -10.66
CA GLU A 91 6.32 12.58 -11.81
C GLU A 91 6.76 13.46 -12.98
N ALA A 92 7.08 14.74 -12.69
CA ALA A 92 7.57 15.70 -13.67
C ALA A 92 9.01 15.40 -14.15
N GLY A 93 9.66 14.34 -13.65
CA GLY A 93 11.03 13.97 -14.01
C GLY A 93 12.08 14.94 -13.48
N ARG A 94 11.72 15.87 -12.59
CA ARG A 94 12.66 16.81 -11.95
C ARG A 94 13.60 16.09 -11.00
N ILE A 95 13.12 14.98 -10.43
CA ILE A 95 13.88 14.14 -9.51
C ILE A 95 13.92 12.73 -10.08
N LYS A 96 15.14 12.26 -10.36
CA LYS A 96 15.37 10.87 -10.72
C LYS A 96 15.39 10.05 -9.44
N ILE A 97 14.37 9.22 -9.22
CA ILE A 97 14.35 8.32 -8.06
C ILE A 97 15.56 7.38 -8.18
N PRO A 98 16.39 7.27 -7.13
CA PRO A 98 17.43 6.26 -7.08
C PRO A 98 16.78 4.87 -7.16
N ASN A 99 17.31 3.97 -8.00
CA ASN A 99 16.91 2.56 -8.02
C ASN A 99 17.47 1.76 -6.82
N ASN A 100 17.82 2.45 -5.73
CA ASN A 100 18.38 1.86 -4.52
C ASN A 100 17.46 2.20 -3.33
N PRO A 101 17.04 1.21 -2.54
CA PRO A 101 16.08 1.40 -1.46
C PRO A 101 16.55 2.36 -0.38
N GLN A 102 17.81 2.24 0.04
CA GLN A 102 18.39 3.10 1.06
C GLN A 102 18.42 4.55 0.58
N LYS A 103 18.82 4.77 -0.67
CA LYS A 103 18.84 6.12 -1.26
C LYS A 103 17.43 6.74 -1.38
N ILE A 104 16.39 5.92 -1.55
CA ILE A 104 15.00 6.38 -1.53
C ILE A 104 14.62 6.82 -0.12
N ILE A 105 14.92 6.01 0.89
CA ILE A 105 14.66 6.32 2.30
C ILE A 105 15.39 7.61 2.70
N ASP A 106 16.69 7.72 2.39
CA ASP A 106 17.49 8.90 2.69
C ASP A 106 16.92 10.18 2.03
N TYR A 107 16.44 10.06 0.79
CA TYR A 107 15.81 11.16 0.07
C TYR A 107 14.51 11.60 0.75
N VAL A 108 13.67 10.64 1.15
CA VAL A 108 12.41 10.93 1.83
C VAL A 108 12.65 11.56 3.20
N ALA A 109 13.53 10.97 4.02
CA ALA A 109 13.87 11.48 5.34
C ALA A 109 14.46 12.89 5.31
N LYS A 110 15.27 13.21 4.30
CA LYS A 110 15.79 14.55 4.09
C LYS A 110 14.71 15.58 3.76
N ARG A 111 13.67 15.17 3.01
CA ARG A 111 12.60 16.07 2.55
C ARG A 111 11.52 16.25 3.61
N SER A 112 11.14 15.16 4.27
CA SER A 112 10.17 15.13 5.36
C SER A 112 10.72 14.24 6.48
N PRO A 113 11.36 14.85 7.51
CA PRO A 113 11.88 14.10 8.64
C PRO A 113 10.82 13.27 9.36
N GLU A 114 9.62 13.83 9.56
CA GLU A 114 8.46 13.11 10.14
C GLU A 114 8.14 11.83 9.37
N LEU A 115 8.10 11.89 8.03
CA LEU A 115 7.87 10.70 7.22
C LEU A 115 9.05 9.72 7.28
N GLY A 116 10.28 10.23 7.36
CA GLY A 116 11.49 9.42 7.56
C GLY A 116 11.42 8.59 8.85
N ASP A 117 11.12 9.25 9.97
CA ASP A 117 11.01 8.59 11.29
C ASP A 117 9.90 7.54 11.29
N ASN A 118 8.76 7.85 10.66
CA ASN A 118 7.65 6.93 10.49
C ASN A 118 8.02 5.71 9.61
N ILE A 119 8.81 5.91 8.55
CA ILE A 119 9.34 4.82 7.71
C ILE A 119 10.26 3.92 8.52
N ASP A 120 11.16 4.48 9.32
CA ASP A 120 12.10 3.71 10.13
C ASP A 120 11.37 2.85 11.18
N LYS A 121 10.42 3.46 11.91
CA LYS A 121 9.55 2.75 12.86
C LYS A 121 8.82 1.57 12.20
N ALA A 122 8.28 1.79 11.00
CA ALA A 122 7.58 0.76 10.28
C ALA A 122 8.49 -0.36 9.75
N MET A 123 9.73 -0.03 9.38
CA MET A 123 10.73 -1.01 9.00
C MET A 123 11.15 -1.88 10.18
N ASP A 124 11.30 -1.30 11.37
CA ASP A 124 11.59 -2.06 12.60
C ASP A 124 10.45 -3.03 12.95
N MET A 125 9.21 -2.57 12.84
CA MET A 125 8.02 -3.42 13.02
C MET A 125 8.00 -4.56 12.01
N LEU A 126 8.30 -4.26 10.74
CA LEU A 126 8.32 -5.25 9.68
C LEU A 126 9.37 -6.33 9.94
N MET A 127 10.58 -5.92 10.29
CA MET A 127 11.69 -6.85 10.56
C MET A 127 11.39 -7.69 11.81
N THR A 128 10.79 -7.07 12.83
CA THR A 128 10.32 -7.77 14.03
C THR A 128 9.30 -8.86 13.68
N ASN A 129 8.32 -8.57 12.84
CA ASN A 129 7.30 -9.54 12.43
C ASN A 129 7.87 -10.60 11.47
N LEU A 130 8.74 -10.20 10.56
CA LEU A 130 9.43 -11.13 9.67
C LEU A 130 10.26 -12.12 10.49
N ASN A 131 10.89 -11.71 11.59
CA ASN A 131 11.66 -12.60 12.44
C ASN A 131 10.82 -13.70 13.10
N LYS A 132 9.51 -13.50 13.26
CA LYS A 132 8.56 -14.45 13.86
C LYS A 132 8.07 -15.53 12.89
N VAL A 133 8.27 -15.36 11.58
CA VAL A 133 7.82 -16.35 10.58
C VAL A 133 8.92 -17.36 10.24
N ARG A 134 8.52 -18.48 9.63
CA ARG A 134 9.46 -19.55 9.29
C ARG A 134 10.43 -19.17 8.17
N PRO A 135 11.60 -19.82 8.09
CA PRO A 135 12.59 -19.57 7.04
C PRO A 135 12.02 -19.66 5.61
N GLU A 136 11.12 -20.61 5.35
CA GLU A 136 10.48 -20.79 4.04
C GLU A 136 9.57 -19.60 3.71
N THR A 137 8.82 -19.11 4.70
CA THR A 137 7.99 -17.90 4.56
C THR A 137 8.87 -16.67 4.35
N LYS A 138 9.99 -16.55 5.08
CA LYS A 138 10.99 -15.47 4.85
C LYS A 138 11.57 -15.53 3.44
N ALA A 139 11.86 -16.72 2.92
CA ALA A 139 12.38 -16.90 1.57
C ALA A 139 11.34 -16.46 0.52
N GLY A 140 10.07 -16.87 0.68
CA GLY A 140 8.98 -16.41 -0.17
C GLY A 140 8.80 -14.90 -0.12
N PHE A 141 8.84 -14.32 1.08
CA PHE A 141 8.83 -12.88 1.29
C PHE A 141 9.97 -12.19 0.54
N ASN A 142 11.20 -12.67 0.63
CA ASN A 142 12.36 -12.07 -0.04
C ASN A 142 12.28 -12.12 -1.57
N VAL A 143 11.60 -13.12 -2.15
CA VAL A 143 11.31 -13.16 -3.58
C VAL A 143 10.35 -12.05 -3.96
N TRP A 144 9.23 -11.93 -3.23
CA TRP A 144 8.23 -10.90 -3.49
C TRP A 144 8.71 -9.50 -3.18
N TRP A 145 9.57 -9.37 -2.17
CA TRP A 145 10.43 -8.22 -1.90
C TRP A 145 11.10 -7.87 -3.23
N LYS A 146 12.14 -8.55 -3.70
CA LYS A 146 12.86 -8.19 -4.93
C LYS A 146 11.96 -7.77 -6.13
N LYS A 147 10.89 -8.52 -6.42
CA LYS A 147 9.95 -8.23 -7.51
C LYS A 147 9.29 -6.85 -7.45
N ILE A 148 9.06 -6.29 -6.27
CA ILE A 148 8.52 -4.93 -6.17
C ILE A 148 9.56 -3.89 -6.58
N PHE A 149 10.84 -4.06 -6.21
CA PHE A 149 11.88 -3.11 -6.62
C PHE A 149 12.03 -3.15 -8.13
N GLU A 150 11.97 -4.35 -8.71
CA GLU A 150 11.95 -4.53 -10.16
C GLU A 150 10.75 -3.77 -10.77
N ALA A 151 9.54 -3.96 -10.23
CA ALA A 151 8.33 -3.34 -10.74
C ALA A 151 8.31 -1.81 -10.63
N ILE A 152 8.85 -1.21 -9.57
CA ILE A 152 8.87 0.26 -9.41
C ILE A 152 10.06 0.93 -10.11
N SER A 153 11.05 0.16 -10.55
CA SER A 153 12.24 0.67 -11.24
C SER A 153 12.10 0.68 -12.77
N VAL A 154 10.97 0.21 -13.30
CA VAL A 154 10.69 0.21 -14.74
C VAL A 154 10.47 1.64 -15.27
N PRO A 155 10.57 1.85 -16.60
CA PRO A 155 10.18 3.11 -17.22
C PRO A 155 8.75 3.55 -16.84
N ARG A 156 8.53 4.85 -16.71
CA ARG A 156 7.27 5.43 -16.19
C ARG A 156 6.03 4.97 -16.97
N ASP A 157 6.14 4.84 -18.28
CA ASP A 157 5.08 4.36 -19.17
C ASP A 157 4.71 2.89 -18.94
N GLN A 158 5.59 2.10 -18.30
CA GLN A 158 5.37 0.69 -17.98
C GLN A 158 4.96 0.47 -16.52
N LEU A 159 5.17 1.46 -15.65
CA LEU A 159 4.99 1.34 -14.21
C LEU A 159 3.62 0.78 -13.82
N ALA A 160 2.54 1.33 -14.39
CA ALA A 160 1.18 0.90 -14.09
C ALA A 160 0.95 -0.57 -14.44
N ASN A 161 1.44 -1.01 -15.61
CA ASN A 161 1.30 -2.38 -16.07
C ASN A 161 2.14 -3.35 -15.21
N CYS A 162 3.35 -2.96 -14.83
CA CYS A 162 4.21 -3.75 -13.96
C CYS A 162 3.63 -3.89 -12.54
N ILE A 163 3.10 -2.81 -11.96
CA ILE A 163 2.41 -2.86 -10.65
C ILE A 163 1.15 -3.74 -10.73
N ALA A 164 0.32 -3.57 -11.76
CA ALA A 164 -0.89 -4.37 -11.95
C ALA A 164 -0.57 -5.87 -12.10
N ARG A 165 0.48 -6.20 -12.88
CA ARG A 165 0.98 -7.56 -13.01
C ARG A 165 1.44 -8.12 -11.66
N LEU A 166 2.24 -7.34 -10.92
CA LEU A 166 2.76 -7.73 -9.62
C LEU A 166 1.62 -8.04 -8.62
N ILE A 167 0.59 -7.20 -8.57
CA ILE A 167 -0.60 -7.41 -7.72
C ILE A 167 -1.27 -8.74 -8.06
N ALA A 168 -1.55 -8.97 -9.34
CA ALA A 168 -2.21 -10.18 -9.82
C ALA A 168 -1.38 -11.44 -9.50
N ASP A 169 -0.09 -11.40 -9.79
CA ASP A 169 0.83 -12.52 -9.56
C ASP A 169 1.01 -12.80 -8.07
N PHE A 170 1.09 -11.76 -7.23
CA PHE A 170 1.21 -11.89 -5.79
C PHE A 170 -0.02 -12.60 -5.20
N LYS A 171 -1.23 -12.14 -5.57
CA LYS A 171 -2.47 -12.77 -5.09
C LYS A 171 -2.56 -14.22 -5.55
N ALA A 172 -2.25 -14.51 -6.81
CA ALA A 172 -2.28 -15.86 -7.35
C ALA A 172 -1.28 -16.79 -6.64
N ALA A 173 -0.08 -16.29 -6.31
CA ALA A 173 0.91 -17.04 -5.57
C ALA A 173 0.55 -17.24 -4.10
N TYR A 174 -0.04 -16.24 -3.45
CA TYR A 174 -0.58 -16.38 -2.10
C TYR A 174 -1.67 -17.45 -2.07
N ASP A 175 -2.61 -17.42 -3.02
CA ASP A 175 -3.74 -18.36 -3.06
C ASP A 175 -3.29 -19.82 -3.23
N LYS A 176 -2.31 -20.04 -4.11
CA LYS A 176 -1.67 -21.34 -4.36
C LYS A 176 -0.59 -21.70 -3.33
N GLY A 177 -0.24 -20.76 -2.47
CA GLY A 177 0.80 -20.93 -1.47
C GLY A 177 0.44 -22.03 -0.46
N PRO A 178 1.43 -22.68 0.13
CA PRO A 178 1.18 -23.71 1.12
C PRO A 178 0.47 -23.12 2.35
N ALA A 179 -0.44 -23.88 2.96
CA ALA A 179 -1.24 -23.44 4.11
C ALA A 179 -0.38 -22.89 5.26
N PHE A 180 0.83 -23.40 5.37
CA PHE A 180 1.78 -22.96 6.38
C PHE A 180 2.19 -21.49 6.19
N MET A 181 2.42 -21.02 4.96
CA MET A 181 2.73 -19.61 4.70
C MET A 181 1.54 -18.72 5.07
N LYS A 182 0.31 -19.14 4.75
CA LYS A 182 -0.91 -18.41 5.14
C LYS A 182 -1.04 -18.31 6.66
N ASN A 183 -0.74 -19.38 7.39
CA ASN A 183 -0.74 -19.37 8.86
C ASN A 183 0.34 -18.46 9.45
N ASP A 184 1.52 -18.38 8.82
CA ASP A 184 2.56 -17.45 9.25
C ASP A 184 2.13 -16.00 9.00
N VAL A 185 1.52 -15.71 7.85
CA VAL A 185 0.96 -14.38 7.53
C VAL A 185 -0.16 -14.03 8.50
N ALA A 186 -1.09 -14.93 8.78
CA ALA A 186 -2.17 -14.73 9.76
C ALA A 186 -1.67 -14.35 11.15
N LYS A 187 -0.53 -14.91 11.57
CA LYS A 187 0.07 -14.65 12.89
C LYS A 187 0.91 -13.37 12.92
N ALA A 188 1.73 -13.15 11.90
CA ALA A 188 2.66 -12.02 11.87
C ALA A 188 2.00 -10.72 11.38
N TRP A 189 1.02 -10.84 10.47
CA TRP A 189 0.31 -9.74 9.81
C TRP A 189 -1.18 -10.07 9.65
N PRO A 190 -1.95 -10.11 10.76
CA PRO A 190 -3.37 -10.45 10.70
C PRO A 190 -4.18 -9.52 9.78
N GLU A 191 -3.82 -8.24 9.69
CA GLU A 191 -4.45 -7.28 8.78
C GLU A 191 -4.19 -7.65 7.30
N ALA A 192 -2.94 -8.02 6.98
CA ALA A 192 -2.58 -8.49 5.63
C ALA A 192 -3.35 -9.75 5.26
N TYR A 193 -3.46 -10.68 6.21
CA TYR A 193 -4.23 -11.89 6.03
C TYR A 193 -5.70 -11.58 5.76
N ASN A 194 -6.33 -10.72 6.57
CA ASN A 194 -7.72 -10.28 6.37
C ASN A 194 -7.92 -9.71 4.96
N LEU A 195 -7.00 -8.87 4.49
CA LEU A 195 -7.04 -8.31 3.15
C LEU A 195 -6.92 -9.38 2.07
N LEU A 196 -5.88 -10.21 2.12
CA LEU A 196 -5.61 -11.22 1.09
C LEU A 196 -6.70 -12.28 1.00
N GLU A 197 -7.39 -12.51 2.11
CA GLU A 197 -8.50 -13.44 2.23
C GLU A 197 -9.87 -12.84 1.92
N SER A 198 -9.94 -11.55 1.56
CA SER A 198 -11.17 -10.83 1.23
C SER A 198 -11.60 -11.00 -0.24
N ASP A 199 -12.89 -10.80 -0.49
CA ASP A 199 -13.43 -10.72 -1.85
C ASP A 199 -12.84 -9.54 -2.62
N PHE A 200 -12.60 -8.42 -1.93
CA PHE A 200 -11.99 -7.23 -2.50
C PHE A 200 -10.63 -7.54 -3.13
N ALA A 201 -9.72 -8.18 -2.38
CA ALA A 201 -8.39 -8.51 -2.91
C ALA A 201 -8.47 -9.44 -4.13
N SER A 202 -9.43 -10.35 -4.17
CA SER A 202 -9.65 -11.25 -5.30
C SER A 202 -10.17 -10.50 -6.54
N LYS A 203 -11.16 -9.61 -6.36
CA LYS A 203 -11.70 -8.76 -7.44
C LYS A 203 -10.64 -7.80 -7.97
N PHE A 204 -9.89 -7.18 -7.08
CA PHE A 204 -8.84 -6.22 -7.41
C PHE A 204 -7.70 -6.90 -8.17
N ALA A 205 -7.24 -8.08 -7.74
CA ALA A 205 -6.25 -8.85 -8.48
C ALA A 205 -6.73 -9.27 -9.88
N ALA A 206 -8.01 -9.59 -10.04
CA ALA A 206 -8.60 -9.88 -11.34
C ALA A 206 -8.62 -8.66 -12.27
N ALA A 207 -8.99 -7.48 -11.74
CA ALA A 207 -8.93 -6.21 -12.47
C ALA A 207 -7.49 -5.86 -12.87
N ALA A 208 -6.55 -6.01 -11.95
CA ALA A 208 -5.12 -5.79 -12.19
C ALA A 208 -4.56 -6.73 -13.26
N LYS A 209 -4.95 -8.01 -13.24
CA LYS A 209 -4.58 -8.97 -14.28
C LYS A 209 -5.11 -8.54 -15.64
N LYS A 210 -6.40 -8.18 -15.72
CA LYS A 210 -7.04 -7.72 -16.96
C LYS A 210 -6.35 -6.49 -17.53
N PHE A 211 -6.04 -5.52 -16.67
CA PHE A 211 -5.29 -4.33 -17.06
C PHE A 211 -3.90 -4.70 -17.62
N ALA A 212 -3.15 -5.52 -16.87
CA ALA A 212 -1.81 -5.93 -17.28
C ALA A 212 -1.78 -6.78 -18.56
N ASP A 213 -2.81 -7.60 -18.80
CA ASP A 213 -2.95 -8.45 -19.99
C ASP A 213 -3.33 -7.64 -21.23
N GLY A 214 -4.08 -6.54 -21.06
CA GLY A 214 -4.45 -5.65 -22.16
C GLY A 214 -3.35 -4.67 -22.57
N GLY A 215 -2.27 -4.56 -21.79
CA GLY A 215 -1.07 -3.79 -22.13
C GLY A 215 -1.25 -2.27 -22.03
N LEU A 216 -0.36 -1.52 -22.71
CA LEU A 216 -0.26 -0.06 -22.57
C LEU A 216 -1.47 0.73 -23.11
N THR A 217 -2.37 0.08 -23.85
CA THR A 217 -3.57 0.70 -24.42
C THR A 217 -4.79 0.65 -23.50
N MET A 218 -4.68 -0.06 -22.37
CA MET A 218 -5.79 -0.19 -21.42
C MET A 218 -6.05 1.13 -20.70
N ASP A 219 -7.33 1.41 -20.47
CA ASP A 219 -7.73 2.53 -19.64
C ASP A 219 -7.37 2.25 -18.18
N ILE A 220 -6.56 3.14 -17.58
CA ILE A 220 -6.10 3.04 -16.20
C ILE A 220 -7.27 3.05 -15.19
N HIS A 221 -8.43 3.61 -15.56
CA HIS A 221 -9.63 3.55 -14.72
C HIS A 221 -10.15 2.11 -14.53
N MET A 222 -9.72 1.14 -15.35
CA MET A 222 -10.05 -0.27 -15.16
C MET A 222 -9.31 -0.90 -13.97
N LEU A 223 -8.27 -0.23 -13.44
CA LEU A 223 -7.46 -0.71 -12.32
C LEU A 223 -8.11 -0.32 -10.99
N GLY A 224 -9.27 -0.91 -10.71
CA GLY A 224 -10.02 -0.69 -9.48
C GLY A 224 -10.98 -1.83 -9.15
N ALA A 225 -11.50 -1.82 -7.92
CA ALA A 225 -12.55 -2.74 -7.47
C ALA A 225 -13.42 -2.09 -6.40
N ASP A 226 -14.66 -2.56 -6.31
CA ASP A 226 -15.58 -2.14 -5.25
C ASP A 226 -15.22 -2.83 -3.92
N ALA A 227 -15.14 -2.03 -2.87
CA ALA A 227 -15.02 -2.47 -1.49
C ALA A 227 -16.33 -2.18 -0.75
N ASP A 228 -16.78 -3.12 0.08
CA ASP A 228 -17.96 -2.90 0.93
C ASP A 228 -17.70 -1.73 1.88
N TYR A 229 -18.71 -0.86 2.09
CA TYR A 229 -18.65 0.20 3.09
C TYR A 229 -19.93 0.22 3.95
N PRO A 230 -19.84 0.06 5.29
CA PRO A 230 -18.61 -0.14 6.06
C PRO A 230 -17.89 -1.47 5.73
N PRO A 231 -16.58 -1.59 5.99
CA PRO A 231 -15.85 -2.81 5.72
C PRO A 231 -16.50 -4.01 6.41
N LYS A 232 -16.53 -5.16 5.72
CA LYS A 232 -16.98 -6.41 6.33
C LYS A 232 -16.15 -6.74 7.57
N ALA A 233 -16.71 -7.52 8.49
CA ALA A 233 -15.97 -7.98 9.65
C ALA A 233 -14.74 -8.80 9.22
N PRO A 234 -13.54 -8.55 9.78
CA PRO A 234 -12.34 -9.27 9.42
C PRO A 234 -12.42 -10.75 9.82
N LYS A 235 -11.74 -11.62 9.08
CA LYS A 235 -11.63 -13.06 9.41
C LYS A 235 -10.93 -13.28 10.76
N ILE A 236 -9.88 -12.51 11.02
CA ILE A 236 -9.18 -12.46 12.31
C ILE A 236 -9.54 -11.13 12.99
N LYS A 237 -10.24 -11.22 14.13
CA LYS A 237 -10.47 -10.06 14.99
C LYS A 237 -9.16 -9.67 15.67
N ILE A 238 -8.77 -8.41 15.51
CA ILE A 238 -7.57 -7.85 16.11
C ILE A 238 -7.97 -7.15 17.41
N ASN A 239 -8.07 -7.95 18.48
CA ASN A 239 -8.43 -7.48 19.81
C ASN A 239 -7.17 -7.09 20.60
N ASP A 240 -6.53 -5.99 20.21
CA ASP A 240 -5.55 -5.29 21.07
C ASP A 240 -5.21 -3.95 20.41
N ARG A 241 -5.84 -2.89 20.90
CA ARG A 241 -5.45 -1.51 20.61
C ARG A 241 -4.81 -0.95 21.86
N GLN A 242 -3.53 -1.26 22.11
CA GLN A 242 -2.73 -0.26 22.78
C GLN A 242 -2.48 0.85 21.76
N PRO A 243 -2.90 2.10 22.02
CA PRO A 243 -2.37 3.24 21.31
C PRO A 243 -0.84 3.17 21.38
N TYR A 244 -0.15 3.54 20.30
CA TYR A 244 1.32 3.57 20.27
C TYR A 244 1.94 4.58 21.27
N ASP A 245 1.12 5.25 22.09
CA ASP A 245 1.52 6.23 23.11
C ASP A 245 1.97 5.64 24.45
N ALA A 246 2.16 4.32 24.56
CA ALA A 246 2.62 3.68 25.79
C ALA A 246 3.98 2.99 25.62
N ILE A 247 5.00 3.73 25.18
CA ILE A 247 6.37 3.43 25.63
C ILE A 247 6.56 4.26 26.91
N PRO A 248 6.48 3.66 28.13
CA PRO A 248 6.99 4.35 29.29
C PRO A 248 8.49 4.52 29.08
N LEU A 249 8.92 5.75 28.83
CA LEU A 249 10.32 6.14 28.95
C LEU A 249 10.69 6.02 30.43
N ASN A 250 11.05 4.81 30.85
CA ASN A 250 11.81 4.63 32.07
C ASN A 250 13.24 5.07 31.75
N PHE A 251 13.55 6.30 32.12
CA PHE A 251 14.93 6.71 32.37
C PHE A 251 15.26 6.28 33.80
N ASP A 252 15.96 5.15 33.92
CA ASP A 252 16.82 4.90 35.09
C ASP A 252 18.18 5.55 34.85
#